data_AF-A0A3D4B255-F1
#
_entry.id   AF-A0A3D4B255-F1
#
_cell.length_a   1.000
_cell.length_b   1.000
_cell.length_c   1.000
_cell.angle_alpha   90.00
_cell.angle_beta   90.00
_cell.angle_gamma   90.00
#
_symmetry.space_group_name_H-M   'P 1'
#
loop_
_entity.id
_entity.type
_entity.pdbx_description
1 polymer ?
#
loop_
_entity_poly.entity_id
_entity_poly.type
_entity_poly.pdbx_seq_one_letter_code
_entity_poly.pdbx_strand_id
1 'polypeptide(L)'
;MPVALGNDTRNVAILNMDEVVLADRRAESVTITSPSGSVAIRPAPIAFSLQPNRPNPFNPSTTISYEVPQRTHVTLRIYNVIGQEIIRLVDKVQPT
;
A
#
# COMPACT_ATOMS: atom_id res chain seq x y z
N MET A 1 17.49 9.96 12.08
CA MET A 1 18.01 9.13 10.97
C MET A 1 16.91 9.01 9.93
N PRO A 2 17.17 9.17 8.62
CA PRO A 2 16.13 9.04 7.60
C PRO A 2 15.80 7.55 7.40
N VAL A 3 14.53 7.19 7.50
CA VAL A 3 14.06 5.83 7.24
C VAL A 3 13.99 5.64 5.73
N ALA A 4 14.77 4.71 5.19
CA ALA A 4 14.72 4.32 3.78
C ALA A 4 13.48 3.44 3.55
N LEU A 5 12.57 3.89 2.67
CA LEU A 5 11.39 3.16 2.26
C LEU A 5 11.74 2.29 1.03
N GLY A 6 11.95 0.99 1.23
CA GLY A 6 12.15 0.03 0.13
C GLY A 6 10.83 -0.41 -0.49
N ASN A 7 10.75 -0.56 -1.82
CA ASN A 7 9.51 -0.82 -2.58
C ASN A 7 8.91 -2.23 -2.42
N ASP A 8 8.77 -2.74 -1.20
CA ASP A 8 8.08 -4.01 -0.93
C ASP A 8 6.67 -3.74 -0.40
N THR A 9 5.68 -4.50 -0.87
CA THR A 9 4.25 -4.42 -0.50
C THR A 9 3.99 -4.72 0.99
N ARG A 10 5.06 -4.97 1.75
CA ARG A 10 5.12 -5.04 3.21
C ARG A 10 5.61 -3.75 3.88
N ASN A 11 5.67 -2.62 3.17
CA ASN A 11 5.91 -1.31 3.79
C ASN A 11 4.66 -0.84 4.55
N VAL A 12 4.36 -1.53 5.65
CA VAL A 12 3.59 -0.94 6.73
C VAL A 12 4.63 -0.32 7.65
N ALA A 13 4.79 1.00 7.57
CA ALA A 13 5.53 1.68 8.62
C ALA A 13 4.63 1.72 9.86
N ILE A 14 5.13 1.16 10.95
CA ILE A 14 4.49 1.22 12.26
C ILE A 14 5.11 2.40 12.99
N LEU A 15 4.30 3.42 13.25
CA LEU A 15 4.70 4.53 14.12
C LEU A 15 4.33 4.16 15.55
N ASN A 16 5.34 3.98 16.41
CA ASN A 16 5.17 3.82 17.85
C ASN A 16 5.36 5.18 18.52
N MET A 17 4.43 5.57 19.38
CA MET A 17 4.58 6.72 20.27
C MET A 17 5.02 6.20 21.63
N ASP A 18 6.30 6.37 21.94
CA ASP A 18 6.90 5.81 23.16
C ASP A 18 6.68 6.71 24.39
N GLU A 19 6.46 8.02 24.21
CA GLU A 19 6.24 8.96 25.30
C GLU A 19 5.41 10.19 24.85
N VAL A 20 4.34 10.49 25.59
CA VAL A 20 3.55 11.72 25.42
C VAL A 20 3.53 12.45 26.76
N VAL A 21 4.22 13.59 26.84
CA VAL A 21 4.27 14.43 28.05
C VAL A 21 3.38 15.65 27.81
N LEU A 22 2.31 15.78 28.58
CA LEU A 22 1.52 17.01 28.67
C LEU A 22 1.89 17.71 29.98
N ALA A 23 2.41 18.93 29.86
CA ALA A 23 2.66 19.81 31.00
C ALA A 23 1.54 20.85 31.10
N ASP A 24 1.03 21.08 32.31
CA ASP A 24 0.08 22.15 32.55
C ASP A 24 0.77 23.53 32.61
N ARG A 25 0.01 24.61 32.87
CA ARG A 25 0.57 25.98 33.01
C ARG A 25 1.51 26.16 34.21
N ARG A 26 1.63 25.15 35.08
CA ARG A 26 2.51 25.11 36.24
C ARG A 26 3.72 24.17 36.02
N ALA A 27 3.89 23.65 34.80
CA ALA A 27 4.92 22.68 34.44
C ALA A 27 4.82 21.35 35.22
N GLU A 28 3.62 21.01 35.70
CA GLU A 28 3.36 19.72 36.35
C GLU A 28 2.97 18.69 35.28
N SER A 29 3.59 17.50 35.33
CA SER A 29 3.34 16.43 34.37
C SER A 29 1.96 15.82 34.63
N VAL A 30 1.05 15.95 33.68
CA VAL A 30 -0.26 15.29 33.74
C VAL A 30 -0.08 13.85 33.25
N THR A 31 -0.39 12.87 34.11
CA THR A 31 -0.36 11.45 33.72
C THR A 31 -1.48 11.17 32.73
N ILE A 32 -1.14 11.19 31.45
CA ILE A 32 -2.00 10.72 30.37
C ILE A 32 -1.75 9.22 30.24
N THR A 33 -2.80 8.42 30.40
CA THR A 33 -2.80 7.05 29.89
C THR A 33 -2.81 7.17 28.37
N SER A 34 -1.61 7.31 27.80
CA SER A 34 -1.42 7.41 26.36
C SER A 34 -1.97 6.12 25.74
N PRO A 35 -2.90 6.19 24.78
CA PRO A 35 -3.29 5.00 24.06
C PRO A 35 -2.05 4.51 23.31
N SER A 36 -1.46 3.40 23.77
CA SER A 36 -0.42 2.68 23.07
C SER A 36 -1.04 2.07 21.80
N GLY A 37 -1.12 2.89 20.77
CA GLY A 37 -1.71 2.55 19.47
C GLY A 37 -0.63 2.54 18.40
N SER A 38 -0.44 1.39 17.75
CA SER A 38 0.35 1.29 16.54
C SER A 38 -0.49 1.76 15.36
N VAL A 39 -0.08 2.85 14.70
CA VAL A 39 -0.73 3.29 13.45
C VAL A 39 0.03 2.68 12.27
N ALA A 40 -0.66 1.84 11.51
CA ALA A 40 -0.18 1.29 10.25
C ALA A 40 -0.35 2.35 9.14
N ILE A 41 0.74 2.95 8.70
CA ILE A 41 0.73 3.82 7.52
C ILE A 41 1.12 3.00 6.28
N ARG A 42 0.27 3.04 5.25
CA ARG A 42 0.58 2.52 3.92
C ARG A 42 1.03 3.69 3.05
N PRO A 43 2.31 3.76 2.64
CA PRO A 43 2.77 4.81 1.75
C PRO A 43 2.08 4.65 0.38
N ALA A 44 1.78 5.78 -0.26
CA ALA A 44 1.28 5.78 -1.63
C ALA A 44 2.33 5.14 -2.56
N PRO A 45 1.90 4.38 -3.58
CA PRO A 45 2.83 3.78 -4.53
C PRO A 45 3.60 4.88 -5.28
N ILE A 46 4.91 4.71 -5.40
CA ILE A 46 5.78 5.67 -6.10
C ILE A 46 6.12 5.25 -7.53
N ALA A 47 5.76 4.02 -7.91
CA ALA A 47 5.97 3.46 -9.24
C ALA A 47 4.84 2.51 -9.60
N PHE A 48 4.73 2.17 -10.90
CA PHE A 48 3.85 1.10 -11.34
C PHE A 48 4.41 -0.25 -10.90
N SER A 49 3.56 -1.10 -10.33
CA SER A 49 3.93 -2.48 -9.98
C SER A 49 2.80 -3.42 -10.38
N LEU A 50 3.15 -4.63 -10.82
CA LEU A 50 2.20 -5.70 -11.09
C LEU A 50 2.52 -6.86 -10.16
N GLN A 51 1.56 -7.21 -9.31
CA GLN A 51 1.70 -8.29 -8.35
C GLN A 51 1.42 -9.64 -9.01
N PRO A 52 2.00 -10.73 -8.48
CA PRO A 52 1.70 -12.08 -8.96
C PRO A 52 0.21 -12.38 -8.91
N ASN A 53 -0.30 -13.08 -9.92
CA ASN A 53 -1.69 -13.53 -9.95
C ASN A 53 -1.93 -14.59 -8.86
N ARG A 54 -2.93 -14.37 -8.00
CA ARG A 54 -3.25 -15.27 -6.88
C ARG A 54 -4.76 -15.42 -6.68
N PRO A 55 -5.26 -16.65 -6.49
CA PRO A 55 -4.54 -17.92 -6.52
C PRO A 55 -4.27 -18.42 -7.95
N ASN A 56 -3.14 -19.10 -8.15
CA ASN A 56 -2.72 -19.83 -9.35
C ASN A 56 -1.81 -20.97 -8.86
N PRO A 57 -2.09 -22.28 -9.06
CA PRO A 57 -2.77 -22.94 -10.19
C PRO A 57 -4.15 -23.59 -9.88
N PHE A 58 -4.97 -23.79 -10.93
CA PHE A 58 -6.27 -24.50 -10.97
C PHE A 58 -7.47 -23.90 -10.21
N ASN A 59 -7.51 -22.57 -10.03
CA ASN A 59 -8.74 -21.89 -9.64
C ASN A 59 -9.41 -21.23 -10.87
N PRO A 60 -10.75 -21.31 -11.00
CA PRO A 60 -11.48 -20.68 -12.11
C PRO A 60 -11.45 -19.14 -12.06
N SER A 61 -10.97 -18.56 -10.96
CA SER A 61 -10.77 -17.13 -10.79
C SER A 61 -9.40 -16.87 -10.13
N THR A 62 -8.73 -15.82 -10.58
CA THR A 62 -7.45 -15.35 -10.04
C THR A 62 -7.49 -13.83 -9.92
N THR A 63 -6.90 -13.29 -8.85
CA THR A 63 -6.80 -11.85 -8.63
C THR A 63 -5.44 -11.36 -9.10
N ILE A 64 -5.44 -10.30 -9.90
CA ILE A 64 -4.24 -9.59 -10.35
C ILE A 64 -4.25 -8.21 -9.71
N SER A 65 -3.35 -7.98 -8.75
CA SER A 65 -3.20 -6.68 -8.11
C SER A 65 -2.11 -5.86 -8.82
N TYR A 66 -2.31 -4.56 -8.93
CA TYR A 66 -1.33 -3.64 -9.50
C TYR A 66 -1.42 -2.30 -8.77
N GLU A 67 -0.33 -1.54 -8.83
CA GLU A 67 -0.23 -0.23 -8.21
C GLU A 67 -0.05 0.86 -9.26
N VAL A 68 -0.65 2.01 -9.01
CA VAL A 68 -0.65 3.17 -9.91
C VAL A 68 -0.20 4.38 -9.11
N PRO A 69 0.94 5.03 -9.45
CA PRO A 69 1.50 6.09 -8.62
C PRO A 69 0.75 7.42 -8.72
N GLN A 70 0.00 7.63 -9.80
CA GLN A 70 -0.77 8.85 -10.04
C GLN A 70 -1.91 8.59 -11.01
N ARG A 71 -2.95 9.42 -10.93
CA ARG A 71 -4.12 9.35 -11.81
C ARG A 71 -3.72 9.30 -13.29
N THR A 72 -3.93 8.16 -13.93
CA THR A 72 -3.49 7.90 -15.31
C THR A 72 -4.36 6.86 -15.99
N HIS A 73 -4.32 6.82 -17.32
CA HIS A 73 -5.01 5.78 -18.10
C HIS A 73 -4.21 4.47 -18.03
N VAL A 74 -4.85 3.42 -17.53
CA VAL A 74 -4.23 2.09 -17.35
C VAL A 74 -4.96 1.08 -18.22
N THR A 75 -4.17 0.24 -18.91
CA THR A 75 -4.68 -0.87 -19.69
C THR A 75 -4.06 -2.18 -19.21
N LEU A 76 -4.89 -3.14 -18.81
CA LEU A 76 -4.46 -4.47 -18.36
C LEU A 76 -5.01 -5.52 -19.32
N ARG A 77 -4.11 -6.25 -19.99
CA ARG A 77 -4.43 -7.24 -21.03
C ARG A 77 -3.80 -8.59 -20.70
N ILE A 78 -4.54 -9.66 -20.96
CA ILE A 78 -4.06 -11.03 -20.88
C ILE A 78 -3.78 -11.51 -22.30
N TYR A 79 -2.58 -12.05 -22.50
CA TYR A 79 -2.16 -12.67 -23.76
C TYR A 79 -1.95 -14.17 -23.56
N ASN A 80 -2.15 -14.94 -24.63
CA ASN A 80 -1.71 -16.32 -24.66
C ASN A 80 -0.21 -16.43 -25.01
N VAL A 81 0.32 -17.66 -24.97
CA VAL A 81 1.75 -17.93 -25.24
C VAL A 81 2.20 -17.60 -26.66
N ILE A 82 1.27 -17.45 -27.61
CA ILE A 82 1.56 -17.04 -28.99
C ILE A 82 1.33 -15.54 -29.22
N GLY A 83 1.04 -14.76 -28.16
CA GLY A 83 0.91 -13.31 -28.20
C GLY A 83 -0.47 -12.78 -28.62
N GLN A 84 -1.49 -13.63 -28.69
CA GLN A 84 -2.86 -13.17 -28.97
C GLN A 84 -3.53 -12.63 -27.70
N GLU A 85 -4.18 -11.47 -27.81
CA GLU A 85 -4.98 -10.86 -26.73
C GLU A 85 -6.21 -11.73 -26.47
N ILE A 86 -6.32 -12.30 -25.27
CA ILE A 86 -7.44 -13.14 -24.85
C ILE A 86 -8.53 -12.28 -24.21
N ILE A 87 -8.13 -11.36 -23.32
CA ILE A 87 -9.07 -10.47 -22.64
C ILE A 87 -8.38 -9.19 -22.18
N ARG A 88 -9.13 -8.10 -22.19
CA ARG A 88 -8.77 -6.82 -21.57
C ARG A 88 -9.55 -6.65 -20.28
N LEU A 89 -8.84 -6.63 -19.16
CA LEU A 89 -9.44 -6.51 -17.82
C LEU A 89 -9.69 -5.06 -17.42
N VAL A 90 -8.80 -4.15 -17.84
CA VAL A 90 -8.85 -2.73 -17.50
C VAL A 90 -8.52 -1.93 -18.74
N ASP A 91 -9.27 -0.84 -18.98
CA ASP A 91 -8.99 0.14 -20.01
C ASP A 91 -9.65 1.48 -19.63
N LYS A 92 -9.13 2.11 -18.56
CA LYS A 92 -9.71 3.35 -18.02
C LYS A 92 -8.70 4.16 -17.22
N VAL A 93 -9.05 5.42 -16.98
CA VAL A 93 -8.35 6.26 -16.01
C VAL A 93 -8.56 5.69 -14.61
N GLN A 94 -7.48 5.30 -13.96
CA GLN A 94 -7.47 4.86 -12.57
C GLN A 94 -7.17 6.05 -11.65
N PRO A 95 -7.92 6.21 -10.55
CA PRO A 95 -7.60 7.19 -9.51
C PRO A 95 -6.40 6.73 -8.66
N THR A 96 -5.81 7.67 -7.92
CA THR A 96 -4.76 7.42 -6.90
C THR A 96 -5.37 6.77 -5.65
#